data_AF-A0ABD0YTI9-F1
#
_entry.id   AF-A0ABD0YTI9-F1
#
_cell.length_a   1.000
_cell.length_b   1.000
_cell.length_c   1.000
_cell.angle_alpha   90.00
_cell.angle_beta   90.00
_cell.angle_gamma   90.00
#
_symmetry.space_group_name_H-M   'P 1'
#
loop_
_entity.id
_entity.type
_entity.pdbx_description
1 polymer ?
#
loop_
_entity_poly.entity_id
_entity_poly.type
_entity_poly.pdbx_seq_one_letter_code
_entity_poly.pdbx_strand_id
1 'polypeptide(L)'
;VPIHIRNLISAKRREQSKLQRSRYPSDRRHFDDLARELRNELSIFLAANYDTYVSSLSPKVQSLWTATKRLLNYHTIPFPLLRQDNSWARSDEEKAEVFHSHISSIFQPFPDTDPVHTSQVYEFLDTLLPLSLPPRSFTPSEVSFKISRLPNRKSPGYDLITAPILKHLPRKALVFLTYIINAVLRNTHFP
;
A
#
# COMPACT_ATOMS: atom_id res chain seq x y z
N VAL A 1 30.11 0.20 10.68
CA VAL A 1 29.85 1.35 11.59
C VAL A 1 30.68 1.13 12.86
N PRO A 2 31.58 2.07 13.20
CA PRO A 2 32.43 2.01 14.39
C PRO A 2 31.67 1.79 15.69
N ILE A 3 32.34 1.20 16.69
CA ILE A 3 31.73 0.86 17.98
C ILE A 3 31.21 2.10 18.73
N HIS A 4 31.93 3.22 18.65
CA HIS A 4 31.55 4.47 19.30
C HIS A 4 30.23 5.03 18.75
N ILE A 5 30.03 5.02 17.42
CA ILE A 5 28.77 5.46 16.79
C ILE A 5 27.60 4.56 17.22
N ARG A 6 27.82 3.24 17.31
CA ARG A 6 26.80 2.29 17.79
C ARG A 6 26.40 2.58 19.25
N ASN A 7 27.37 2.95 20.08
CA ASN A 7 27.13 3.35 21.46
C ASN A 7 26.32 4.66 21.54
N LEU A 8 26.65 5.66 20.71
CA LEU A 8 25.89 6.91 20.61
C LEU A 8 24.44 6.70 20.13
N ILE A 9 24.23 5.81 19.14
CA ILE A 9 22.87 5.44 18.70
C ILE A 9 22.08 4.82 19.85
N SER A 10 22.71 3.92 20.60
CA SER A 10 22.08 3.26 21.76
C SER A 10 21.76 4.25 22.86
N ALA A 11 22.69 5.16 23.18
CA ALA A 11 22.50 6.23 24.17
C ALA A 11 21.36 7.17 23.77
N LYS A 12 21.34 7.66 22.51
CA LYS A 12 20.26 8.50 21.98
C LYS A 12 18.88 7.83 22.10
N ARG A 13 18.78 6.54 21.76
CA ARG A 13 17.51 5.78 21.87
C ARG A 13 17.04 5.64 23.33
N ARG A 14 17.97 5.46 24.28
CA ARG A 14 17.68 5.44 25.71
C ARG A 14 17.12 6.78 26.18
N GLU A 15 17.76 7.89 25.82
CA GLU A 15 17.27 9.24 26.19
C GLU A 15 15.94 9.59 25.51
N GLN A 16 15.72 9.16 24.27
CA GLN A 16 14.42 9.31 23.61
C GLN A 16 13.31 8.59 24.39
N SER A 17 13.58 7.37 24.87
CA SER A 17 12.63 6.58 25.65
C SER A 17 12.34 7.23 27.00
N LYS A 18 13.36 7.80 27.66
CA LYS A 18 13.20 8.56 28.90
C LYS A 18 12.36 9.83 28.68
N LEU A 19 12.71 10.63 27.68
CA LEU A 19 11.99 11.85 27.31
C LEU A 19 10.50 11.60 27.01
N GLN A 20 10.18 10.50 26.33
CA GLN A 20 8.79 10.12 26.04
C GLN A 20 7.97 9.84 27.31
N ARG A 21 8.62 9.32 28.37
CA ARG A 21 7.99 9.02 29.66
C ARG A 21 7.90 10.24 30.57
N SER A 22 9.00 10.98 30.69
CA SER A 22 9.15 12.06 31.68
C SER A 22 8.65 13.41 31.18
N ARG A 23 8.84 13.70 29.88
CA ARG A 23 8.59 15.00 29.23
C ARG A 23 9.30 16.19 29.88
N TYR A 24 10.39 15.97 30.63
CA TYR A 24 11.13 17.06 31.28
C TYR A 24 12.05 17.82 30.30
N PRO A 25 12.25 19.14 30.49
CA PRO A 25 13.17 19.94 29.69
C PRO A 25 14.65 19.53 29.82
N SER A 26 15.06 18.91 30.94
CA SER A 26 16.40 18.35 31.13
C SER A 26 16.65 17.18 30.17
N ASP A 27 15.70 16.26 30.10
CA ASP A 27 15.79 15.05 29.28
C ASP A 27 15.75 15.39 27.78
N ARG A 28 15.05 16.49 27.44
CA ARG A 28 15.08 17.04 26.08
C ARG A 28 16.46 17.54 25.71
N ARG A 29 17.13 18.29 26.61
CA ARG A 29 18.50 18.77 26.39
C ARG A 29 19.47 17.61 26.20
N HIS A 30 19.43 16.61 27.09
CA HIS A 30 20.28 15.41 26.97
C HIS A 30 20.06 14.67 25.65
N PHE A 31 18.82 14.52 25.21
CA PHE A 31 18.51 13.94 23.90
C PHE A 31 19.06 14.78 22.74
N ASP A 32 18.85 16.10 22.76
CA ASP A 32 19.28 17.00 21.70
C ASP A 32 20.82 17.07 21.60
N ASP A 33 21.53 17.05 22.73
CA ASP A 33 22.99 17.00 22.80
C ASP A 33 23.54 15.71 22.17
N LEU A 34 23.02 14.54 22.57
CA LEU A 34 23.41 13.25 21.97
C LEU A 34 23.03 13.16 20.50
N ALA A 35 21.91 13.77 20.09
CA ALA A 35 21.50 13.80 18.69
C ALA A 35 22.42 14.67 17.84
N ARG A 36 22.93 15.79 18.39
CA ARG A 36 23.93 16.65 17.75
C ARG A 36 25.28 15.93 17.64
N GLU A 37 25.74 15.34 18.73
CA GLU A 37 26.99 14.57 18.76
C GLU A 37 26.97 13.43 17.73
N LEU A 38 25.91 12.63 17.72
CA LEU A 38 25.74 11.55 16.74
C LEU A 38 25.74 12.07 15.30
N ARG A 39 25.11 13.23 15.03
CA ARG A 39 25.07 13.83 13.70
C ARG A 39 26.47 14.23 13.23
N ASN A 40 27.27 14.83 14.11
CA ASN A 40 28.63 15.26 13.80
C ASN A 40 29.52 14.05 13.52
N GLU A 41 29.50 13.04 14.38
CA GLU A 41 30.28 11.81 14.20
C GLU A 41 29.90 11.06 12.92
N LEU A 42 28.59 10.96 12.62
CA LEU A 42 28.13 10.37 11.37
C LEU A 42 28.58 11.18 10.16
N SER A 43 28.58 12.52 10.24
CA SER A 43 29.06 13.36 9.14
C SER A 43 30.53 13.11 8.84
N ILE A 44 31.38 13.03 9.87
CA ILE A 44 32.81 12.76 9.73
C ILE A 44 33.04 11.36 9.16
N PHE A 45 32.36 10.35 9.73
CA PHE A 45 32.49 8.97 9.28
C PHE A 45 32.02 8.76 7.83
N LEU A 46 30.90 9.41 7.45
CA LEU A 46 30.39 9.32 6.09
C LEU A 46 31.29 10.04 5.08
N ALA A 47 31.85 11.20 5.45
CA ALA A 47 32.82 11.91 4.61
C ALA A 47 34.08 11.03 4.36
N ALA A 48 34.67 10.47 5.42
CA ALA A 48 35.83 9.59 5.28
C ALA A 48 35.54 8.35 4.43
N ASN A 49 34.37 7.71 4.62
CA ASN A 49 33.97 6.59 3.76
C ASN A 49 33.77 7.02 2.32
N TYR A 50 33.19 8.20 2.08
CA TYR A 50 33.02 8.73 0.74
C TYR A 50 34.37 8.98 0.06
N ASP A 51 35.36 9.52 0.78
CA ASP A 51 36.72 9.72 0.26
C ASP A 51 37.39 8.39 -0.12
N THR A 52 37.25 7.36 0.73
CA THR A 52 37.75 6.02 0.39
C THR A 52 37.02 5.41 -0.80
N TYR A 53 35.71 5.64 -0.91
CA TYR A 53 34.90 5.20 -2.05
C TYR A 53 35.36 5.86 -3.34
N VAL A 54 35.51 7.19 -3.35
CA VAL A 54 35.99 7.96 -4.51
C VAL A 54 37.38 7.51 -4.93
N SER A 55 38.29 7.29 -3.97
CA SER A 55 39.65 6.80 -4.23
C SER A 55 39.69 5.38 -4.82
N SER A 56 38.67 4.57 -4.54
CA SER A 56 38.54 3.21 -5.08
C SER A 56 37.97 3.15 -6.50
N LEU A 57 37.43 4.25 -7.02
CA LEU A 57 36.84 4.30 -8.37
C LEU A 57 37.93 4.16 -9.43
N SER A 58 37.72 3.25 -10.37
CA SER A 58 38.65 2.99 -11.46
C SER A 58 37.93 2.93 -12.80
N PRO A 59 38.48 3.52 -13.88
CA PRO A 59 37.90 3.46 -15.22
C PRO A 59 38.01 2.07 -15.85
N LYS A 60 38.90 1.20 -15.35
CA LYS A 60 39.05 -0.18 -15.85
C LYS A 60 37.93 -1.11 -15.36
N VAL A 61 37.22 -0.70 -14.31
CA VAL A 61 36.14 -1.48 -13.68
C VAL A 61 34.84 -0.71 -13.88
N GLN A 62 33.71 -1.41 -14.04
CA GLN A 62 32.37 -0.80 -14.18
C GLN A 62 31.97 0.15 -13.01
N SER A 63 32.77 0.17 -11.93
CA SER A 63 32.64 1.05 -10.76
C SER A 63 32.39 2.52 -11.09
N LEU A 64 33.12 3.10 -12.05
CA LEU A 64 32.98 4.52 -12.42
C LEU A 64 31.63 4.78 -13.08
N TRP A 65 31.20 3.89 -14.00
CA TRP A 65 29.88 3.97 -14.64
C TRP A 65 28.73 3.81 -13.64
N THR A 66 28.86 2.91 -12.67
CA THR A 66 27.84 2.75 -11.63
C THR A 66 27.78 3.97 -10.72
N ALA A 67 28.93 4.56 -10.37
CA ALA A 67 29.01 5.80 -9.59
C ALA A 67 28.34 6.97 -10.31
N THR A 68 28.66 7.18 -11.60
CA THR A 68 28.08 8.26 -12.41
C THR A 68 26.58 8.05 -12.63
N LYS A 69 26.11 6.82 -12.86
CA LYS A 69 24.68 6.51 -12.92
C LYS A 69 23.93 6.89 -11.66
N ARG A 70 24.47 6.55 -10.50
CA ARG A 70 23.89 6.89 -9.19
C ARG A 70 23.86 8.40 -8.99
N LEU A 71 24.96 9.09 -9.31
CA LEU A 71 25.08 10.55 -9.17
C LEU A 71 24.09 11.30 -10.05
N LEU A 72 23.93 10.87 -11.30
CA LEU A 72 23.02 11.49 -12.26
C LEU A 72 21.55 11.08 -12.05
N ASN A 73 21.25 10.24 -11.06
CA ASN A 73 19.94 9.61 -10.86
C ASN A 73 19.38 9.02 -12.17
N TYR A 74 20.25 8.35 -12.94
CA TYR A 74 19.86 7.83 -14.24
C TYR A 74 18.72 6.83 -14.08
N HIS A 75 17.53 7.20 -14.56
CA HIS A 75 16.39 6.31 -14.61
C HIS A 75 16.49 5.46 -15.88
N THR A 76 16.49 4.15 -15.71
CA THR A 76 16.29 3.25 -16.85
C THR A 76 14.87 3.46 -17.35
N ILE A 77 14.73 4.07 -18.53
CA ILE A 77 13.45 4.14 -19.21
C ILE A 77 13.02 2.69 -19.47
N PRO A 78 11.84 2.25 -18.99
CA PRO A 78 11.36 0.91 -19.29
C PRO A 78 11.26 0.78 -20.81
N PHE A 79 11.77 -0.33 -21.33
CA PHE A 79 11.63 -0.64 -22.74
C PHE A 79 10.15 -0.71 -23.11
N PRO A 80 9.76 -0.28 -24.34
CA PRO A 80 8.38 -0.41 -24.78
C PRO A 80 7.94 -1.88 -24.70
N LEU A 81 6.69 -2.11 -24.32
CA LEU A 81 6.17 -3.48 -24.21
C LEU A 81 6.08 -4.09 -25.61
N LEU A 82 6.48 -5.35 -25.73
CA LEU A 82 6.36 -6.11 -26.96
C LEU A 82 5.01 -6.84 -26.98
N ARG A 83 4.28 -6.75 -28.08
CA ARG A 83 3.11 -7.59 -28.33
C ARG A 83 3.53 -8.99 -28.75
N GLN A 84 2.58 -9.91 -28.77
CA GLN A 84 2.76 -11.27 -29.30
C GLN A 84 3.21 -11.25 -30.78
N ASP A 85 2.80 -10.23 -31.54
CA ASP A 85 3.16 -10.04 -32.95
C ASP A 85 4.56 -9.41 -33.17
N ASN A 86 5.40 -9.33 -32.13
CA ASN A 86 6.70 -8.62 -32.12
C ASN A 86 6.63 -7.12 -32.45
N SER A 87 5.44 -6.53 -32.44
CA SER A 87 5.25 -5.08 -32.56
C SER A 87 5.34 -4.40 -31.19
N TRP A 88 5.71 -3.13 -31.17
CA TRP A 88 5.82 -2.34 -29.94
C TRP A 88 4.46 -1.71 -29.56
N ALA A 89 4.05 -1.85 -28.31
CA ALA A 89 2.93 -1.10 -27.75
C ALA A 89 3.36 0.34 -27.43
N ARG A 90 2.79 1.31 -28.16
CA ARG A 90 3.17 2.72 -28.10
C ARG A 90 2.18 3.54 -27.28
N SER A 91 0.87 3.30 -27.45
CA SER A 91 -0.17 3.99 -26.68
C SER A 91 -0.42 3.34 -25.32
N ASP A 92 -1.11 4.04 -24.42
CA ASP A 92 -1.43 3.49 -23.09
C ASP A 92 -2.51 2.41 -23.17
N GLU A 93 -3.44 2.53 -24.11
CA GLU A 93 -4.44 1.50 -24.42
C GLU A 93 -3.77 0.21 -24.90
N GLU A 94 -2.80 0.33 -25.80
CA GLU A 94 -2.06 -0.82 -26.33
C GLU A 94 -1.23 -1.52 -25.24
N LYS A 95 -0.66 -0.76 -24.29
CA LYS A 95 0.03 -1.34 -23.13
C LYS A 95 -0.94 -2.08 -22.23
N ALA A 96 -2.12 -1.50 -21.97
CA ALA A 96 -3.16 -2.13 -21.17
C ALA A 96 -3.61 -3.47 -21.78
N GLU A 97 -3.73 -3.53 -23.11
CA GLU A 97 -4.09 -4.76 -23.82
C GLU A 97 -3.01 -5.85 -23.70
N VAL A 98 -1.72 -5.48 -23.80
CA VAL A 98 -0.60 -6.42 -23.58
C VAL A 98 -0.63 -6.96 -22.15
N PHE A 99 -0.89 -6.12 -21.15
CA PHE A 99 -1.05 -6.58 -19.78
C PHE A 99 -2.28 -7.48 -19.62
N HIS A 100 -3.41 -7.10 -20.21
CA HIS A 100 -4.65 -7.88 -20.15
C HIS A 100 -4.44 -9.29 -20.70
N SER A 101 -3.89 -9.42 -21.90
CA SER A 101 -3.62 -10.71 -22.54
C SER A 101 -2.66 -11.57 -21.72
N HIS A 102 -1.58 -10.98 -21.20
CA HIS A 102 -0.62 -11.69 -20.34
C HIS A 102 -1.23 -12.16 -19.03
N ILE A 103 -1.93 -11.28 -18.31
CA ILE A 103 -2.60 -11.60 -17.05
C ILE A 103 -3.67 -12.68 -17.29
N SER A 104 -4.50 -12.54 -18.32
CA SER A 104 -5.52 -13.52 -18.69
C SER A 104 -4.92 -14.92 -18.95
N SER A 105 -3.74 -14.98 -19.59
CA SER A 105 -3.04 -16.25 -19.81
C SER A 105 -2.47 -16.88 -18.54
N ILE A 106 -2.06 -16.07 -17.55
CA ILE A 106 -1.51 -16.56 -16.28
C ILE A 106 -2.62 -17.01 -15.34
N PHE A 107 -3.69 -16.23 -15.25
CA PHE A 107 -4.80 -16.47 -14.33
C PHE A 107 -5.86 -17.39 -14.93
N GLN A 108 -5.42 -18.49 -15.54
CA GLN A 108 -6.31 -19.57 -15.91
C GLN A 108 -6.55 -20.49 -14.71
N PRO A 109 -7.79 -20.95 -14.50
CA PRO A 109 -8.07 -21.92 -13.45
C PRO A 109 -7.22 -23.18 -13.70
N PHE A 110 -6.71 -23.77 -12.63
CA PHE A 110 -6.03 -25.06 -12.73
C PHE A 110 -6.99 -26.09 -13.34
N PRO A 111 -6.49 -26.99 -14.21
CA PRO A 111 -7.33 -28.04 -14.78
C PRO A 111 -7.96 -28.85 -13.64
N ASP A 112 -9.25 -29.10 -13.80
CA ASP A 112 -10.06 -29.74 -12.79
C ASP A 112 -9.49 -31.13 -12.45
N THR A 113 -8.99 -31.26 -11.22
CA THR A 113 -8.27 -32.46 -10.79
C THR A 113 -9.22 -33.53 -10.26
N ASP A 114 -10.45 -33.16 -9.87
CA ASP A 114 -11.45 -34.07 -9.34
C ASP A 114 -12.86 -33.69 -9.82
N PRO A 115 -13.32 -34.27 -10.95
CA PRO A 115 -14.63 -33.96 -11.52
C PRO A 115 -15.80 -34.32 -10.60
N VAL A 116 -15.60 -35.19 -9.60
CA VAL A 116 -16.62 -35.54 -8.61
C VAL A 116 -16.80 -34.38 -7.64
N HIS A 117 -15.70 -33.78 -7.16
CA HIS A 117 -15.76 -32.63 -6.27
C HIS A 117 -16.42 -31.43 -6.94
N THR A 118 -16.08 -31.13 -8.18
CA THR A 118 -16.68 -30.04 -8.97
C THR A 118 -18.18 -30.25 -9.14
N SER A 119 -18.60 -31.48 -9.44
CA SER A 119 -20.02 -31.82 -9.54
C SER A 119 -20.76 -31.59 -8.22
N GLN A 120 -20.16 -31.95 -7.07
CA GLN A 120 -20.73 -31.67 -5.75
C GLN A 120 -20.80 -30.17 -5.45
N VAL A 121 -19.81 -29.39 -5.87
CA VAL A 121 -19.82 -27.93 -5.72
C VAL A 121 -20.93 -27.31 -6.57
N TYR A 122 -21.08 -27.72 -7.82
CA TYR A 122 -22.17 -27.24 -8.67
C TYR A 122 -23.54 -27.66 -8.13
N GLU A 123 -23.70 -28.91 -7.68
CA GLU A 123 -24.92 -29.38 -7.03
C GLU A 123 -25.23 -28.56 -5.78
N PHE A 124 -24.22 -28.24 -4.95
CA PHE A 124 -24.38 -27.35 -3.80
C PHE A 124 -24.79 -25.93 -4.19
N LEU A 125 -24.19 -25.35 -5.23
CA LEU A 125 -24.54 -24.00 -5.72
C LEU A 125 -25.95 -23.95 -6.31
N ASP A 126 -26.38 -25.03 -6.96
CA ASP A 126 -27.73 -25.19 -7.52
C ASP A 126 -28.78 -25.57 -6.47
N THR A 127 -28.36 -26.02 -5.27
CA THR A 127 -29.31 -26.23 -4.18
C THR A 127 -29.96 -24.90 -3.79
N LEU A 128 -31.27 -24.92 -3.62
CA LEU A 128 -32.02 -23.77 -3.12
C LEU A 128 -31.44 -23.37 -1.77
N LEU A 129 -31.02 -22.11 -1.67
CA LEU A 129 -30.50 -21.51 -0.44
C LEU A 129 -31.36 -21.98 0.75
N PRO A 130 -30.75 -22.53 1.82
CA PRO A 130 -31.52 -22.90 3.00
C PRO A 130 -32.32 -21.68 3.45
N LEU A 131 -33.61 -21.88 3.71
CA LEU A 131 -34.55 -20.89 4.20
C LEU A 131 -34.12 -20.43 5.60
N SER A 132 -33.01 -19.71 5.67
CA SER A 132 -32.60 -18.98 6.85
C SER A 132 -33.57 -17.81 7.04
N LEU A 133 -33.81 -17.47 8.30
CA LEU A 133 -34.60 -16.28 8.62
C LEU A 133 -33.95 -15.07 7.93
N PRO A 134 -34.76 -14.17 7.35
CA PRO A 134 -34.21 -13.01 6.66
C PRO A 134 -33.30 -12.23 7.62
N PRO A 135 -32.15 -11.73 7.13
CA PRO A 135 -31.24 -10.97 7.96
C PRO A 135 -31.96 -9.75 8.54
N ARG A 136 -31.61 -9.42 9.79
CA ARG A 136 -32.18 -8.27 10.49
C ARG A 136 -31.95 -7.00 9.65
N SER A 137 -32.98 -6.17 9.53
CA SER A 137 -32.89 -4.88 8.86
C SER A 137 -31.96 -3.92 9.59
N PHE A 138 -31.27 -3.09 8.82
CA PHE A 138 -30.43 -2.03 9.35
C PHE A 138 -31.26 -0.80 9.71
N THR A 139 -30.86 -0.14 10.78
CA THR A 139 -31.42 1.15 11.21
C THR A 139 -30.63 2.33 10.63
N PRO A 140 -31.26 3.51 10.45
CA PRO A 140 -30.53 4.71 10.03
C PRO A 140 -29.37 5.06 10.96
N SER A 141 -29.50 4.81 12.27
CA SER A 141 -28.43 5.06 13.23
C SER A 141 -27.21 4.15 12.99
N GLU A 142 -27.41 2.88 12.65
CA GLU A 142 -26.31 1.95 12.30
C GLU A 142 -25.61 2.39 11.02
N VAL A 143 -26.37 2.79 9.99
CA VAL A 143 -25.81 3.28 8.72
C VAL A 143 -25.01 4.57 8.96
N SER A 144 -25.54 5.51 9.73
CA SER A 144 -24.84 6.75 10.12
C SER A 144 -23.54 6.47 10.87
N PHE A 145 -23.56 5.54 11.82
CA PHE A 145 -22.39 5.15 12.59
C PHE A 145 -21.31 4.50 11.72
N LYS A 146 -21.70 3.70 10.72
CA LYS A 146 -20.75 3.12 9.76
C LYS A 146 -20.14 4.18 8.86
N ILE A 147 -20.94 5.12 8.35
CA ILE A 147 -20.47 6.22 7.51
C ILE A 147 -19.45 7.09 8.25
N SER A 148 -19.68 7.39 9.53
CA SER A 148 -18.78 8.25 10.31
C SER A 148 -17.38 7.64 10.48
N ARG A 149 -17.27 6.31 10.50
CA ARG A 149 -16.02 5.54 10.60
C ARG A 149 -15.30 5.30 9.28
N LEU A 150 -15.85 5.73 8.14
CA LEU A 150 -15.18 5.54 6.85
C LEU A 150 -13.85 6.32 6.80
N PRO A 151 -12.76 5.73 6.27
CA PRO A 151 -11.49 6.41 6.08
C PRO A 151 -11.58 7.48 4.98
N ASN A 152 -11.19 8.72 5.29
CA ASN A 152 -11.27 9.85 4.35
C ASN A 152 -10.32 9.74 3.14
N ARG A 153 -9.31 8.88 3.21
CA ARG A 153 -8.25 8.74 2.20
C ARG A 153 -8.46 7.57 1.24
N LYS A 154 -9.65 6.95 1.24
CA LYS A 154 -9.98 5.95 0.22
C LYS A 154 -10.34 6.65 -1.08
N SER A 155 -9.91 6.06 -2.19
CA SER A 155 -10.33 6.44 -3.52
C SER A 155 -11.85 6.23 -3.67
N PRO A 156 -12.55 7.10 -4.42
CA PRO A 156 -13.96 6.91 -4.70
C PRO A 156 -14.19 5.67 -5.58
N GLY A 157 -15.42 5.15 -5.55
CA GLY A 157 -15.86 4.09 -6.45
C GLY A 157 -16.18 4.60 -7.86
N TYR A 158 -16.82 3.75 -8.67
CA TYR A 158 -17.25 4.08 -10.03
C TYR A 158 -18.20 5.28 -10.09
N ASP A 159 -19.03 5.44 -9.06
CA ASP A 159 -19.97 6.55 -8.87
C ASP A 159 -19.31 7.88 -8.44
N LEU A 160 -17.99 7.88 -8.25
CA LEU A 160 -17.20 9.02 -7.81
C LEU A 160 -17.60 9.57 -6.42
N ILE A 161 -18.38 8.82 -5.62
CA ILE A 161 -18.79 9.25 -4.28
C ILE A 161 -17.67 9.00 -3.28
N THR A 162 -17.22 10.07 -2.61
CA THR A 162 -16.13 10.01 -1.63
C THR A 162 -16.64 9.91 -0.18
N ALA A 163 -15.82 9.37 0.72
CA ALA A 163 -16.16 9.27 2.14
C ALA A 163 -16.52 10.62 2.81
N PRO A 164 -15.86 11.76 2.50
CA PRO A 164 -16.30 13.07 2.99
C PRO A 164 -17.72 13.43 2.56
N ILE A 165 -18.11 13.14 1.31
CA ILE A 165 -19.48 13.42 0.81
C ILE A 165 -20.50 12.62 1.61
N LEU A 166 -20.25 11.33 1.83
CA LEU A 166 -21.15 10.46 2.62
C LEU A 166 -21.34 10.98 4.05
N LYS A 167 -20.27 11.50 4.67
CA LYS A 167 -20.33 12.06 6.05
C LYS A 167 -21.14 13.34 6.15
N HIS A 168 -21.32 14.07 5.05
CA HIS A 168 -22.08 15.32 5.00
C HIS A 168 -23.50 15.15 4.42
N LEU A 169 -24.00 13.91 4.26
CA LEU A 169 -25.33 13.66 3.73
C LEU A 169 -26.44 14.23 4.64
N PRO A 170 -27.52 14.79 4.05
CA PRO A 170 -28.70 15.20 4.82
C PRO A 170 -29.43 13.97 5.38
N ARG A 171 -30.18 14.15 6.47
CA ARG A 171 -30.92 13.06 7.13
C ARG A 171 -31.85 12.29 6.17
N LYS A 172 -32.50 12.98 5.25
CA LYS A 172 -33.38 12.35 4.24
C LYS A 172 -32.60 11.38 3.33
N ALA A 173 -31.41 11.76 2.88
CA ALA A 173 -30.57 10.90 2.05
C ALA A 173 -30.09 9.68 2.83
N LEU A 174 -29.80 9.84 4.12
CA LEU A 174 -29.40 8.73 4.98
C LEU A 174 -30.53 7.70 5.17
N VAL A 175 -31.77 8.16 5.35
CA VAL A 175 -32.95 7.28 5.41
C VAL A 175 -33.14 6.55 4.08
N PHE A 176 -33.01 7.25 2.95
CA PHE A 176 -33.11 6.65 1.63
C PHE A 176 -32.04 5.58 1.38
N LEU A 177 -30.78 5.85 1.75
CA LEU A 177 -29.70 4.87 1.67
C LEU A 177 -30.00 3.62 2.52
N THR A 178 -30.55 3.81 3.72
CA THR A 178 -30.97 2.70 4.60
C THR A 178 -32.06 1.86 3.94
N TYR A 179 -33.00 2.49 3.23
CA TYR A 179 -34.03 1.77 2.48
C TYR A 179 -33.44 0.93 1.34
N ILE A 180 -32.47 1.46 0.60
CA ILE A 180 -31.76 0.72 -0.46
C ILE A 180 -31.04 -0.50 0.12
N ILE A 181 -30.26 -0.33 1.18
CA ILE A 181 -29.52 -1.44 1.82
C ILE A 181 -30.48 -2.52 2.32
N ASN A 182 -31.60 -2.12 2.93
CA ASN A 182 -32.61 -3.08 3.38
C ASN A 182 -33.36 -3.74 2.22
N ALA A 183 -33.51 -3.07 1.07
CA ALA A 183 -34.07 -3.68 -0.14
C ALA A 183 -33.13 -4.74 -0.73
N VAL A 184 -31.82 -4.49 -0.75
CA VAL A 184 -30.78 -5.47 -1.13
C VAL A 184 -30.89 -6.73 -0.26
N LEU A 185 -31.03 -6.57 1.06
CA LEU A 185 -31.20 -7.70 1.98
C LEU A 185 -32.49 -8.49 1.72
N ARG A 186 -33.62 -7.80 1.47
CA ARG A 186 -34.91 -8.46 1.18
C ARG A 186 -34.88 -9.22 -0.15
N ASN A 187 -34.23 -8.66 -1.16
CA ASN A 187 -34.18 -9.22 -2.50
C ASN A 187 -33.02 -10.20 -2.69
N THR A 188 -32.14 -10.35 -1.69
CA THR A 188 -30.92 -11.17 -1.74
C THR A 188 -30.04 -10.90 -2.96
N HIS A 189 -30.13 -9.70 -3.52
CA HIS A 189 -29.44 -9.30 -4.74
C HIS A 189 -28.38 -8.24 -4.42
N PHE A 190 -27.11 -8.65 -4.39
CA PHE A 190 -25.99 -7.79 -4.02
C PHE A 190 -25.35 -7.16 -5.27
N PRO A 191 -25.08 -5.84 -5.26
CA PRO A 191 -24.41 -5.14 -6.36
C PRO A 191 -22.90 -5.43 -6.44
#